data_AF-A0A9E0DGZ6-F1
#
_entry.id   AF-A0A9E0DGZ6-F1
#
_cell.length_a   1.000
_cell.length_b   1.000
_cell.length_c   1.000
_cell.angle_alpha   90.00
_cell.angle_beta   90.00
_cell.angle_gamma   90.00
#
_symmetry.space_group_name_H-M   'P 1'
#
loop_
_entity.id
_entity.type
_entity.pdbx_description
1 polymer ?
#
loop_
_entity_poly.entity_id
_entity_poly.type
_entity_poly.pdbx_seq_one_letter_code
_entity_poly.pdbx_strand_id
1 'polypeptide(L)'
;MSLKLDKFTWSVVAIVALLLIGAVITVNMTGGDGYGEVAYLAENSPQAAVYNAFVANEKQDNQALDQYYTQSVLESYTKNNSNGRPYSGPNNYVDPTPRRLRILETKMQGTDKADVTFSVDRYSSGGPFGSGNTWSNTQTVPVVMEEGVWKIDTELFWF
;
A
#
# COMPACT_ATOMS: atom_id res chain seq x y z
N MET A 1 -4.23 -48.78 28.07
CA MET A 1 -5.57 -48.16 28.16
C MET A 1 -6.01 -47.78 26.76
N SER A 2 -6.98 -48.47 26.18
CA SER A 2 -7.54 -48.13 24.87
C SER A 2 -8.68 -47.14 25.10
N LEU A 3 -8.47 -45.87 24.71
CA LEU A 3 -9.53 -44.88 24.70
C LEU A 3 -10.55 -45.31 23.62
N LYS A 4 -11.67 -45.89 24.05
CA LYS A 4 -12.82 -46.13 23.18
C LYS A 4 -13.48 -44.78 22.91
N LEU A 5 -13.00 -44.09 21.88
CA LEU A 5 -13.62 -42.86 21.39
C LEU A 5 -15.03 -43.19 20.88
N ASP A 6 -16.03 -42.57 21.50
CA ASP A 6 -17.43 -42.69 21.12
C ASP A 6 -17.66 -42.09 19.72
N LYS A 7 -18.68 -42.58 19.01
CA LYS A 7 -19.12 -42.08 17.71
C LYS A 7 -19.36 -40.56 17.75
N PHE A 8 -19.83 -40.04 18.88
CA PHE A 8 -19.97 -38.61 19.11
C PHE A 8 -18.64 -37.87 19.04
N THR A 9 -17.60 -38.39 19.70
CA THR A 9 -16.27 -37.77 19.69
C THR A 9 -15.65 -37.81 18.28
N TRP A 10 -15.85 -38.91 17.54
CA TRP A 10 -15.41 -38.98 16.14
C TRP A 10 -16.12 -37.98 15.24
N SER A 11 -17.43 -37.77 15.41
CA SER A 11 -18.18 -36.76 14.65
C SER A 11 -17.68 -35.34 14.94
N VAL A 12 -17.41 -35.01 16.20
CA VAL A 12 -16.88 -33.70 16.58
C VAL A 12 -15.48 -33.48 16.01
N VAL A 13 -14.59 -34.47 16.11
CA VAL A 13 -13.23 -34.40 15.53
C VAL A 13 -13.29 -34.21 14.00
N ALA A 14 -14.20 -34.91 13.32
CA ALA A 14 -14.38 -34.76 11.88
C ALA A 14 -14.83 -33.34 11.50
N ILE A 15 -15.79 -32.77 12.22
CA ILE A 15 -16.26 -31.39 11.98
C ILE A 15 -15.14 -30.38 12.22
N VAL A 16 -14.39 -30.52 13.31
CA VAL A 16 -13.26 -29.63 13.62
C VAL A 16 -12.18 -29.73 12.54
N ALA A 17 -11.84 -30.94 12.10
CA ALA A 17 -10.88 -31.13 11.01
C ALA A 17 -11.36 -30.48 9.70
N LEU A 18 -12.65 -30.60 9.39
CA LEU A 18 -13.24 -30.00 8.19
C LEU A 18 -13.21 -28.46 8.24
N LEU A 19 -13.49 -27.88 9.42
CA LEU A 19 -13.37 -26.43 9.63
C LEU A 19 -11.92 -25.94 9.52
N LEU A 20 -10.95 -26.69 10.06
CA LEU A 20 -9.53 -26.37 9.95
C LEU A 20 -9.06 -26.43 8.49
N ILE A 21 -9.48 -27.45 7.73
CA ILE A 21 -9.19 -27.55 6.30
C ILE A 21 -9.82 -26.37 5.54
N GLY A 22 -11.08 -26.04 5.83
CA GLY A 22 -11.75 -24.87 5.24
C GLY A 22 -10.98 -23.58 5.52
N ALA A 23 -10.53 -23.37 6.77
CA ALA A 23 -9.74 -22.20 7.14
C ALA A 23 -8.39 -22.15 6.40
N VAL A 24 -7.68 -23.28 6.29
CA VAL A 24 -6.39 -23.35 5.57
C VAL A 24 -6.56 -23.10 4.07
N ILE A 25 -7.61 -23.65 3.44
CA ILE A 25 -7.93 -23.39 2.04
C ILE A 25 -8.27 -21.92 1.84
N THR A 26 -9.08 -21.35 2.74
CA THR A 26 -9.45 -19.93 2.68
C THR A 26 -8.21 -19.05 2.78
N VAL A 27 -7.31 -19.32 3.73
CA VAL A 27 -6.06 -18.55 3.90
C VAL A 27 -5.14 -18.67 2.68
N ASN A 28 -5.00 -19.87 2.10
CA ASN A 28 -4.17 -20.09 0.90
C ASN A 28 -4.77 -19.46 -0.36
N MET A 29 -6.09 -19.54 -0.56
CA MET A 29 -6.76 -18.95 -1.72
C MET A 29 -6.80 -17.42 -1.63
N THR A 30 -6.87 -16.88 -0.42
CA THR A 30 -6.86 -15.42 -0.20
C THR A 30 -5.42 -14.88 -0.06
N GLY A 31 -4.38 -15.70 -0.25
CA GLY A 31 -2.98 -15.26 -0.18
C GLY A 31 -2.52 -14.67 1.15
N GLY A 32 -3.29 -14.84 2.23
CA GLY A 32 -3.08 -14.08 3.47
C GLY A 32 -3.46 -12.59 3.38
N ASP A 33 -3.92 -12.12 2.22
CA ASP A 33 -4.33 -10.74 1.98
C ASP A 33 -5.79 -10.56 2.38
N GLY A 34 -6.02 -10.52 3.69
CA GLY A 34 -7.21 -9.89 4.22
C GLY A 34 -7.19 -8.39 3.86
N TYR A 35 -8.26 -7.94 3.20
CA TYR A 35 -8.54 -6.58 2.69
C TYR A 35 -8.03 -6.29 1.27
N GLY A 36 -8.94 -6.49 0.31
CA GLY A 36 -9.06 -5.81 -0.99
C GLY A 36 -7.76 -5.46 -1.71
N GLU A 37 -7.39 -6.27 -2.71
CA GLU A 37 -6.28 -5.99 -3.61
C GLU A 37 -6.32 -4.53 -4.10
N VAL A 38 -5.33 -3.74 -3.67
CA VAL A 38 -5.21 -2.34 -4.09
C VAL A 38 -4.75 -2.36 -5.55
N ALA A 39 -5.67 -2.12 -6.47
CA ALA A 39 -5.43 -2.18 -7.92
C ALA A 39 -4.92 -0.84 -8.45
N TYR A 40 -4.11 -0.87 -9.52
CA TYR A 40 -3.71 0.35 -10.22
C TYR A 40 -4.89 0.98 -10.97
N LEU A 41 -4.92 2.30 -11.01
CA LEU A 41 -5.81 3.07 -11.88
C LEU A 41 -5.24 3.12 -13.30
N ALA A 42 -6.07 2.83 -14.29
CA ALA A 42 -5.69 2.88 -15.71
C ALA A 42 -5.73 4.29 -16.33
N GLU A 43 -6.32 5.25 -15.61
CA GLU A 43 -6.41 6.64 -16.06
C GLU A 43 -5.04 7.32 -16.06
N ASN A 44 -4.76 8.12 -17.09
CA ASN A 44 -3.57 8.97 -17.12
C ASN A 44 -3.94 10.39 -16.64
N SER A 45 -3.99 10.57 -15.33
CA SER A 45 -4.27 11.85 -14.67
C SER A 45 -3.27 12.13 -13.54
N PRO A 46 -3.12 13.40 -13.11
CA PRO A 46 -2.22 13.74 -12.00
C PRO A 46 -2.53 12.95 -10.73
N GLN A 47 -3.81 12.74 -10.45
CA GLN A 47 -4.29 11.98 -9.30
C GLN A 47 -3.92 10.51 -9.41
N ALA A 48 -4.09 9.93 -10.61
CA ALA A 48 -3.77 8.54 -10.86
C ALA A 48 -2.26 8.27 -10.69
N ALA A 49 -1.39 9.20 -11.09
CA ALA A 49 0.05 9.09 -10.85
C ALA A 49 0.39 8.97 -9.36
N VAL A 50 -0.17 9.85 -8.52
CA VAL A 50 0.03 9.81 -7.06
C VAL A 50 -0.56 8.54 -6.45
N TYR A 51 -1.77 8.17 -6.86
CA TYR A 51 -2.41 6.95 -6.38
C TYR A 51 -1.62 5.71 -6.75
N ASN A 52 -1.22 5.56 -8.00
CA ASN A 52 -0.49 4.38 -8.47
C ASN A 52 0.91 4.29 -7.86
N ALA A 53 1.58 5.43 -7.61
CA ALA A 53 2.83 5.46 -6.86
C ALA A 53 2.64 4.97 -5.42
N PHE A 54 1.54 5.35 -4.75
CA PHE A 54 1.19 4.81 -3.44
C PHE A 54 0.92 3.30 -3.50
N VAL A 55 0.15 2.82 -4.48
CA VAL A 55 -0.11 1.38 -4.67
C VAL A 55 1.19 0.60 -4.90
N ALA A 56 2.07 1.10 -5.76
CA ALA A 56 3.37 0.50 -6.01
C ALA A 56 4.23 0.46 -4.72
N ASN A 57 4.14 1.50 -3.88
CA ASN A 57 4.78 1.51 -2.56
C ASN A 57 4.20 0.49 -1.59
N GLU A 58 2.87 0.36 -1.50
CA GLU A 58 2.21 -0.68 -0.69
C GLU A 58 2.59 -2.09 -1.15
N LYS A 59 2.71 -2.30 -2.46
CA LYS A 59 3.12 -3.58 -3.07
C LYS A 59 4.63 -3.83 -3.03
N GLN A 60 5.42 -2.85 -2.56
CA GLN A 60 6.89 -2.88 -2.62
C GLN A 60 7.44 -3.08 -4.05
N ASP A 61 6.66 -2.70 -5.06
CA ASP A 61 7.05 -2.75 -6.47
C ASP A 61 7.87 -1.51 -6.83
N ASN A 62 9.14 -1.58 -6.47
CA ASN A 62 10.15 -0.57 -6.72
C ASN A 62 10.29 -0.24 -8.23
N GLN A 63 10.10 -1.23 -9.11
CA GLN A 63 10.20 -1.03 -10.55
C GLN A 63 9.00 -0.23 -11.07
N ALA A 64 7.79 -0.51 -10.59
CA ALA A 64 6.61 0.29 -10.91
C ALA A 64 6.72 1.70 -10.30
N LEU A 65 7.23 1.82 -9.08
CA LEU A 65 7.43 3.11 -8.39
C LEU A 65 8.28 4.07 -9.23
N ASP A 66 9.40 3.61 -9.79
CA ASP A 66 10.29 4.45 -10.60
C ASP A 66 9.59 5.06 -11.83
N GLN A 67 8.54 4.41 -12.36
CA GLN A 67 7.79 4.91 -13.52
C GLN A 67 6.95 6.14 -13.19
N TYR A 68 6.61 6.35 -11.91
CA TYR A 68 5.77 7.45 -11.46
C TYR A 68 6.55 8.66 -10.94
N TYR A 69 7.89 8.64 -10.96
CA TYR A 69 8.74 9.78 -10.61
C TYR A 69 9.44 10.34 -11.85
N THR A 70 9.62 11.65 -11.88
CA THR A 70 10.38 12.30 -12.95
C THR A 70 11.83 11.82 -12.97
N GLN A 71 12.41 11.80 -14.16
CA GLN A 71 13.81 11.38 -14.32
C GLN A 71 14.77 12.30 -13.53
N SER A 72 14.44 13.59 -13.47
CA SER A 72 15.19 14.59 -12.68
C SER A 72 15.26 14.25 -11.20
N VAL A 73 14.16 13.76 -10.60
CA VAL A 73 14.10 13.36 -9.19
C VAL A 73 14.93 12.08 -8.97
N LEU A 74 14.78 11.08 -9.84
CA LEU A 74 15.54 9.83 -9.75
C LEU A 74 17.06 10.07 -9.84
N GLU A 75 17.48 10.93 -10.76
CA GLU A 75 18.90 11.29 -10.94
C GLU A 75 19.44 12.12 -9.78
N SER A 76 18.68 13.11 -9.32
CA SER A 76 19.06 13.97 -8.18
C SER A 76 19.28 13.15 -6.92
N TYR A 77 18.42 12.15 -6.68
CA TYR A 77 18.53 11.28 -5.52
C TYR A 77 19.75 10.34 -5.63
N THR A 78 19.95 9.72 -6.80
CA THR A 78 21.10 8.83 -7.07
C THR A 78 22.43 9.55 -6.88
N LYS A 79 22.50 10.83 -7.27
CA LYS A 79 23.71 11.65 -7.16
C LYS A 79 24.02 12.07 -5.71
N ASN A 80 22.99 12.34 -4.91
CA ASN A 80 23.15 12.86 -3.55
C ASN A 80 23.14 11.76 -2.47
N ASN A 81 22.61 10.57 -2.78
CA ASN A 81 22.42 9.51 -1.82
C ASN A 81 22.82 8.17 -2.46
N SER A 82 23.99 7.64 -2.08
CA SER A 82 24.64 6.55 -2.83
C SER A 82 23.90 5.20 -2.77
N ASN A 83 22.90 5.05 -1.90
CA ASN A 83 22.26 3.75 -1.58
C ASN A 83 20.70 3.78 -1.51
N GLY A 84 19.99 4.82 -1.98
CA GLY A 84 18.54 4.91 -1.79
C GLY A 84 17.73 5.34 -3.03
N ARG A 85 16.39 5.26 -2.92
CA ARG A 85 15.41 5.73 -3.91
C ARG A 85 14.64 6.94 -3.34
N PRO A 86 14.04 7.83 -4.16
CA PRO A 86 13.39 9.07 -3.69
C PRO A 86 12.14 8.88 -2.80
N TYR A 87 11.74 7.63 -2.59
CA TYR A 87 10.62 7.19 -1.76
C TYR A 87 11.05 6.27 -0.60
N SER A 88 12.35 5.96 -0.49
CA SER A 88 12.93 5.14 0.57
C SER A 88 13.19 6.00 1.82
N GLY A 89 12.35 5.89 2.84
CA GLY A 89 12.61 6.54 4.12
C GLY A 89 13.98 6.14 4.72
N PRO A 90 14.50 6.86 5.75
CA PRO A 90 15.89 6.74 6.24
C PRO A 90 16.39 5.34 6.60
N ASN A 91 15.49 4.36 6.79
CA ASN A 91 15.82 2.99 7.20
C ASN A 91 15.25 1.90 6.28
N ASN A 92 14.73 2.23 5.09
CA ASN A 92 13.93 1.29 4.26
C ASN A 92 12.82 0.58 5.06
N TYR A 93 12.34 1.23 6.13
CA TYR A 93 11.41 0.62 7.07
C TYR A 93 10.03 0.58 6.44
N VAL A 94 9.55 -0.64 6.24
CA VAL A 94 8.22 -0.91 5.73
C VAL A 94 7.30 -0.96 6.94
N ASP A 95 6.45 0.05 7.07
CA ASP A 95 5.45 0.10 8.11
C ASP A 95 4.31 -0.87 7.74
N PRO A 96 4.12 -1.99 8.46
CA PRO A 96 3.09 -2.97 8.13
C PRO A 96 1.69 -2.51 8.59
N THR A 97 1.55 -1.29 9.12
CA THR A 97 0.24 -0.77 9.52
C THR A 97 -0.64 -0.59 8.29
N PRO A 98 -1.93 -0.96 8.35
CA PRO A 98 -2.86 -0.67 7.26
C PRO A 98 -2.92 0.84 7.01
N ARG A 99 -2.77 1.21 5.73
CA ARG A 99 -2.84 2.61 5.29
C ARG A 99 -3.90 2.79 4.22
N ARG A 100 -4.41 4.02 4.12
CA ARG A 100 -5.35 4.42 3.07
C ARG A 100 -4.97 5.78 2.52
N LEU A 101 -4.74 5.85 1.21
CA LEU A 101 -4.61 7.11 0.50
C LEU A 101 -6.00 7.70 0.17
N ARG A 102 -6.14 9.00 0.38
CA ARG A 102 -7.28 9.82 -0.06
C ARG A 102 -6.76 11.02 -0.83
N ILE A 103 -7.11 11.13 -2.11
CA ILE A 103 -6.88 12.36 -2.87
C ILE A 103 -7.92 13.39 -2.42
N LEU A 104 -7.46 14.56 -1.99
CA LEU A 104 -8.31 15.63 -1.47
C LEU A 104 -8.59 16.69 -2.54
N GLU A 105 -7.56 17.08 -3.28
CA GLU A 105 -7.65 18.15 -4.26
C GLU A 105 -6.62 17.92 -5.37
N THR A 106 -6.94 18.42 -6.56
CA THR A 106 -5.97 18.56 -7.65
C THR A 106 -6.15 19.89 -8.33
N LYS A 107 -5.07 20.65 -8.34
CA LYS A 107 -5.03 22.00 -8.89
C LYS A 107 -4.12 22.00 -10.10
N MET A 108 -4.72 22.06 -11.29
CA MET A 108 -3.97 22.24 -12.53
C MET A 108 -3.28 23.61 -12.53
N GLN A 109 -1.98 23.64 -12.83
CA GLN A 109 -1.19 24.86 -13.03
C GLN A 109 -0.94 25.15 -14.52
N GLY A 110 -1.55 24.38 -15.41
CA GLY A 110 -1.36 24.44 -16.85
C GLY A 110 -1.89 23.18 -17.52
N THR A 111 -1.35 22.85 -18.69
CA THR A 111 -1.67 21.59 -19.39
C THR A 111 -0.80 20.42 -18.96
N ASP A 112 0.38 20.71 -18.41
CA ASP A 112 1.47 19.77 -18.15
C ASP A 112 1.94 19.80 -16.69
N LYS A 113 1.28 20.56 -15.82
CA LYS A 113 1.62 20.68 -14.39
C LYS A 113 0.38 20.73 -13.52
N ALA A 114 0.44 20.07 -12.37
CA ALA A 114 -0.61 20.08 -11.37
C ALA A 114 -0.02 19.92 -9.97
N ASP A 115 -0.69 20.50 -8.97
CA ASP A 115 -0.48 20.13 -7.58
C ASP A 115 -1.56 19.12 -7.16
N VAL A 116 -1.14 18.03 -6.56
CA VAL A 116 -2.06 17.02 -6.00
C VAL A 116 -1.94 17.05 -4.49
N THR A 117 -3.05 17.37 -3.81
CA THR A 117 -3.15 17.30 -2.36
C THR A 117 -3.81 16.00 -1.96
N PHE A 118 -3.16 15.23 -1.10
CA PHE A 118 -3.66 13.95 -0.62
C PHE A 118 -3.42 13.78 0.88
N SER A 119 -4.13 12.81 1.47
CA SER A 119 -3.93 12.39 2.86
C SER A 119 -3.70 10.88 2.92
N VAL A 120 -2.73 10.46 3.73
CA VAL A 120 -2.52 9.05 4.08
C VAL A 120 -3.03 8.85 5.49
N ASP A 121 -4.09 8.05 5.63
CA ASP A 121 -4.60 7.61 6.92
C ASP A 121 -3.89 6.33 7.32
N ARG A 122 -3.40 6.27 8.56
CA ARG A 122 -2.79 5.10 9.17
C ARG A 122 -3.66 4.59 10.29
N TYR A 123 -3.89 3.29 10.30
CA TYR A 123 -4.69 2.64 11.33
C TYR A 123 -3.76 1.87 12.27
N SER A 124 -3.73 2.31 13.53
CA SER A 124 -3.12 1.56 14.62
C SER A 124 -4.20 0.73 15.29
N SER A 125 -4.11 -0.60 15.20
CA SER A 125 -4.94 -1.51 15.99
C SER A 125 -4.39 -1.55 17.43
N GLY A 126 -5.09 -0.94 18.38
CA GLY A 126 -4.66 -0.98 19.78
C GLY A 126 -5.32 -2.11 20.57
N GLY A 127 -4.48 -3.00 21.09
CA GLY A 127 -4.73 -3.89 22.23
C GLY A 127 -5.92 -4.86 22.14
N PRO A 128 -6.05 -5.78 23.10
CA PRO A 128 -7.17 -6.74 23.16
C PRO A 128 -8.54 -6.09 23.45
N PHE A 129 -8.59 -4.76 23.61
CA PHE A 129 -9.80 -3.99 23.94
C PHE A 129 -10.22 -3.00 22.85
N GLY A 130 -9.59 -3.04 21.67
CA GLY A 130 -10.10 -2.34 20.48
C GLY A 130 -9.92 -0.81 20.48
N SER A 131 -8.96 -0.26 21.24
CA SER A 131 -8.65 1.17 21.17
C SER A 131 -7.80 1.46 19.92
N GLY A 132 -8.45 1.60 18.76
CA GLY A 132 -7.75 1.99 17.54
C GLY A 132 -7.48 3.50 17.50
N ASN A 133 -6.30 3.89 17.04
CA ASN A 133 -6.02 5.30 16.69
C ASN A 133 -5.85 5.41 15.18
N THR A 134 -6.44 6.46 14.59
CA THR A 134 -6.19 6.85 13.20
C THR A 134 -5.32 8.09 13.20
N TRP A 135 -4.19 8.05 12.50
CA TRP A 135 -3.35 9.21 12.27
C TRP A 135 -3.34 9.52 10.78
N SER A 136 -3.59 10.78 10.42
CA SER A 136 -3.65 11.21 9.02
C SER A 136 -2.56 12.23 8.75
N ASN A 137 -1.79 12.02 7.69
CA ASN A 137 -0.82 12.99 7.20
C ASN A 137 -1.29 13.55 5.86
N THR A 138 -1.33 14.88 5.73
CA THR A 138 -1.77 15.56 4.51
C THR A 138 -0.59 16.25 3.85
N GLN A 139 -0.41 16.02 2.56
CA GLN A 139 0.69 16.56 1.77
C GLN A 139 0.18 17.05 0.41
N THR A 140 0.88 18.04 -0.15
CA THR A 140 0.67 18.52 -1.52
C THR A 140 1.95 18.30 -2.29
N VAL A 141 1.86 17.63 -3.44
CA VAL A 141 3.01 17.31 -4.28
C VAL A 141 2.83 17.87 -5.70
N PRO A 142 3.90 18.41 -6.30
CA PRO A 142 3.90 18.76 -7.70
C PRO A 142 3.96 17.49 -8.56
N VAL A 143 3.14 17.46 -9.60
CA VAL A 143 3.09 16.42 -10.62
C VAL A 143 3.19 17.10 -11.98
N VAL A 144 4.02 16.54 -12.86
CA VAL A 144 4.28 17.08 -14.20
C VAL A 144 4.04 16.02 -15.26
N MET A 145 3.66 16.45 -16.46
CA MET A 145 3.54 15.57 -17.61
C MET A 145 4.91 15.43 -18.28
N GLU A 146 5.46 14.23 -18.24
CA GLU A 146 6.74 13.87 -18.85
C GLU A 146 6.49 12.74 -19.85
N GLU A 147 6.87 12.92 -21.12
CA GLU A 147 6.66 11.94 -22.19
C GLU A 147 5.19 11.48 -22.36
N GLY A 148 4.25 12.37 -22.04
CA GLY A 148 2.81 12.09 -22.13
C GLY A 148 2.24 11.31 -20.93
N VAL A 149 3.02 11.12 -19.86
CA VAL A 149 2.59 10.46 -18.62
C VAL A 149 2.76 11.41 -17.45
N TRP A 150 1.81 11.42 -16.52
CA TRP A 150 1.93 12.19 -15.28
C TRP A 150 2.92 11.53 -14.30
N LYS A 151 3.87 12.31 -13.79
CA LYS A 151 4.92 11.87 -12.87
C LYS A 151 5.12 12.87 -11.72
N ILE A 152 5.48 12.35 -10.56
CA ILE A 152 5.76 13.13 -9.34
C ILE A 152 7.12 13.80 -9.48
N ASP A 153 7.14 15.13 -9.35
CA ASP A 153 8.35 15.97 -9.53
C ASP A 153 8.92 16.44 -8.19
N THR A 154 8.89 15.56 -7.19
CA THR A 154 9.50 15.80 -5.88
C THR A 154 9.90 14.48 -5.26
N GLU A 155 10.83 14.53 -4.31
CA GLU A 155 11.00 13.45 -3.34
C GLU A 155 9.72 13.33 -2.50
N LEU A 156 9.23 12.11 -2.30
CA LEU A 156 8.00 11.87 -1.56
C LEU A 156 8.12 10.62 -0.70
N PHE A 157 7.94 10.84 0.61
CA PHE A 157 7.85 9.78 1.60
C PHE A 157 6.40 9.60 2.05
N TRP A 158 5.92 8.36 1.94
CA TRP A 158 4.57 7.97 2.34
C TRP A 158 4.49 7.82 3.86
N PHE A 159 4.25 8.94 4.55
CA PHE A 159 4.03 8.99 5.99
C PHE A 159 2.59 8.67 6.38
#